data_AF-A0A1F3AH08-F1
#
_entry.id   AF-A0A1F3AH08-F1
#
_cell.length_a   1.000
_cell.length_b   1.000
_cell.length_c   1.000
_cell.angle_alpha   90.00
_cell.angle_beta   90.00
_cell.angle_gamma   90.00
#
_symmetry.space_group_name_H-M   'P 1'
#
loop_
_entity.id
_entity.type
_entity.pdbx_description
1 polymer ?
#
loop_
_entity_poly.entity_id
_entity_poly.type
_entity_poly.pdbx_seq_one_letter_code
_entity_poly.pdbx_strand_id
1 'polypeptide(L)'
;MTAYATRRDLYRYGLPRGTLSSEGREVSSSVASTNVLTLTDHGFETDDEVLVRALEDGTLSAPLVAGTTYYAIRLTADTFSLATAAAGSAIDLTTNGTTMWISTELPFDDVLEFYSRFVDAFIPAHLVPLESPCPVTVVALVAELAAKKLQLLAGVSSVVMTELELAAKAQLERWAKGLPLRDAAVTTSASKAISSTLSSVADPRGWHTSTGGGSIP
;
A
#
# COMPACT_ATOMS: atom_id res chain seq x y z
N MET A 1 -10.65 5.72 6.61
CA MET A 1 -11.34 6.13 5.35
C MET A 1 -11.05 5.05 4.34
N THR A 2 -12.02 4.56 3.55
CA THR A 2 -11.78 3.35 2.72
C THR A 2 -10.69 3.63 1.68
N ALA A 3 -9.62 2.83 1.69
CA ALA A 3 -8.55 2.91 0.71
C ALA A 3 -9.07 2.70 -0.72
N TYR A 4 -8.43 3.34 -1.71
CA TYR A 4 -8.78 3.20 -3.12
C TYR A 4 -8.45 1.83 -3.70
N ALA A 5 -7.49 1.12 -3.10
CA ALA A 5 -7.12 -0.23 -3.49
C ALA A 5 -7.35 -1.20 -2.32
N THR A 6 -7.74 -2.43 -2.66
CA THR A 6 -7.89 -3.50 -1.68
C THR A 6 -6.62 -4.34 -1.57
N ARG A 7 -6.52 -5.17 -0.53
CA ARG A 7 -5.46 -6.19 -0.43
C ARG A 7 -5.45 -7.15 -1.63
N ARG A 8 -6.60 -7.39 -2.27
CA ARG A 8 -6.68 -8.18 -3.51
C ARG A 8 -6.02 -7.47 -4.70
N ASP A 9 -6.20 -6.16 -4.81
CA ASP A 9 -5.58 -5.35 -5.86
C ASP A 9 -4.07 -5.24 -5.67
N LEU A 10 -3.62 -5.19 -4.40
CA LEU A 10 -2.20 -5.28 -4.07
C LEU A 10 -1.54 -6.53 -4.66
N TYR A 11 -2.19 -7.70 -4.53
CA TYR A 11 -1.69 -8.92 -5.13
C TYR A 11 -1.84 -8.99 -6.65
N ARG A 12 -2.72 -8.17 -7.23
CA ARG A 12 -2.97 -8.14 -8.66
C ARG A 12 -1.96 -7.28 -9.40
N TYR A 13 -1.58 -6.15 -8.81
CA TYR A 13 -0.79 -5.11 -9.48
C TYR A 13 0.60 -4.93 -8.87
N GLY A 14 0.74 -5.05 -7.55
CA GLY A 14 1.96 -4.64 -6.85
C GLY A 14 2.86 -5.78 -6.35
N LEU A 15 2.31 -6.96 -6.04
CA LEU A 15 3.07 -8.01 -5.35
C LEU A 15 2.58 -9.43 -5.66
N PRO A 16 3.46 -10.37 -6.07
CA PRO A 16 3.12 -11.79 -6.07
C PRO A 16 2.77 -12.30 -4.66
N ARG A 17 1.92 -13.32 -4.59
CA ARG A 17 1.59 -13.95 -3.30
C ARG A 17 2.81 -14.70 -2.75
N GLY A 18 3.00 -14.66 -1.44
CA GLY A 18 4.11 -15.33 -0.75
C GLY A 18 5.44 -14.58 -0.77
N THR A 19 5.50 -13.40 -1.39
CA THR A 19 6.73 -12.58 -1.42
C THR A 19 7.05 -11.92 -0.09
N LEU A 20 6.04 -11.62 0.73
CA LEU A 20 6.22 -10.96 2.02
C LEU A 20 6.20 -11.98 3.15
N SER A 21 7.28 -12.00 3.94
CA SER A 21 7.30 -12.54 5.29
C SER A 21 7.26 -11.38 6.28
N SER A 22 6.54 -11.53 7.40
CA SER A 22 6.64 -10.57 8.50
C SER A 22 8.06 -10.56 9.05
N GLU A 23 8.64 -9.36 9.21
CA GLU A 23 9.88 -9.22 9.97
C GLU A 23 9.63 -9.67 11.40
N GLY A 24 10.55 -10.47 11.91
CA GLY A 24 10.52 -10.88 13.30
C GLY A 24 11.92 -11.03 13.84
N ARG A 25 11.99 -11.22 15.16
CA ARG A 25 13.24 -11.33 15.90
C ARG A 25 13.10 -12.38 16.99
N GLU A 26 14.22 -13.03 17.29
CA GLU A 26 14.29 -13.95 18.41
C GLU A 26 14.31 -13.17 19.73
N VAL A 27 13.50 -13.61 20.69
CA VAL A 27 13.43 -13.05 22.03
C VAL A 27 14.63 -13.57 22.84
N SER A 28 15.37 -12.67 23.47
CA SER A 28 16.54 -13.00 24.29
C SER A 28 16.20 -13.84 25.52
N SER A 29 15.03 -13.60 26.13
CA SER A 29 14.52 -14.44 27.22
C SER A 29 13.01 -14.30 27.39
N SER A 30 12.35 -15.37 27.85
CA SER A 30 10.94 -15.35 28.25
C SER A 30 10.77 -16.07 29.59
N VAL A 31 10.47 -15.31 30.64
CA VAL A 31 10.53 -15.79 32.02
C VAL A 31 9.12 -15.85 32.63
N ALA A 32 8.69 -17.04 33.01
CA ALA A 32 7.36 -17.29 33.56
C ALA A 32 7.15 -16.66 34.93
N SER A 33 8.14 -16.72 35.82
CA SER A 33 8.00 -16.19 37.18
C SER A 33 7.81 -14.66 37.25
N THR A 34 8.08 -13.94 36.17
CA THR A 34 7.92 -12.49 36.08
C THR A 34 6.94 -12.05 35.00
N ASN A 35 6.47 -12.96 34.13
CA ASN A 35 5.67 -12.64 32.95
C ASN A 35 6.34 -11.63 31.99
N VAL A 36 7.68 -11.63 31.95
CA VAL A 36 8.47 -10.69 31.15
C VAL A 36 9.20 -11.40 30.01
N LEU A 37 9.10 -10.80 28.83
CA LEU A 37 9.91 -11.11 27.67
C LEU A 37 10.97 -10.02 27.49
N THR A 38 12.20 -10.43 27.15
CA THR A 38 13.31 -9.52 26.87
C THR A 38 13.67 -9.57 25.40
N LEU A 39 13.58 -8.44 24.72
CA LEU A 39 14.03 -8.23 23.35
C LEU A 39 14.60 -6.82 23.27
N THR A 40 15.92 -6.71 23.17
CA THR A 40 16.59 -5.40 23.14
C THR A 40 16.12 -4.56 21.96
N ASP A 41 15.84 -3.28 22.21
CA ASP A 41 15.33 -2.33 21.22
C ASP A 41 14.14 -2.93 20.44
N HIS A 42 13.12 -3.42 21.14
CA HIS A 42 11.98 -4.05 20.48
C HIS A 42 11.10 -3.05 19.72
N GLY A 43 11.11 -1.77 20.13
CA GLY A 43 10.34 -0.70 19.48
C GLY A 43 8.82 -0.78 19.68
N PHE A 44 8.29 -1.88 20.25
CA PHE A 44 6.88 -2.02 20.61
C PHE A 44 6.42 -0.99 21.65
N GLU A 45 5.25 -0.44 21.43
CA GLU A 45 4.44 0.29 22.40
C GLU A 45 3.34 -0.61 22.98
N THR A 46 2.71 -0.14 24.08
CA THR A 46 1.57 -0.85 24.64
C THR A 46 0.42 -0.88 23.62
N ASP A 47 -0.23 -2.03 23.50
CA ASP A 47 -1.28 -2.37 22.54
C ASP A 47 -0.81 -2.66 21.10
N ASP A 48 0.50 -2.72 20.84
CA ASP A 48 1.00 -3.20 19.55
C ASP A 48 0.71 -4.69 19.35
N GLU A 49 0.22 -5.04 18.17
CA GLU A 49 -0.08 -6.42 17.80
C GLU A 49 1.19 -7.21 17.45
N VAL A 50 1.35 -8.35 18.08
CA VAL A 50 2.49 -9.24 17.90
C VAL A 50 2.04 -10.68 17.72
N LEU A 51 2.72 -11.40 16.83
CA LEU A 51 2.59 -12.83 16.62
C LEU A 51 3.77 -13.53 17.27
N VAL A 52 3.49 -14.63 17.96
CA VAL A 52 4.50 -15.48 18.59
C VAL A 52 4.59 -16.81 17.86
N ARG A 53 5.79 -17.37 17.77
CA ARG A 53 6.05 -18.76 17.36
C ARG A 53 7.32 -19.27 18.03
N ALA A 54 7.49 -20.58 18.11
CA ALA A 54 8.79 -21.17 18.41
C ALA A 54 9.57 -21.39 17.11
N LEU A 55 10.89 -21.20 17.14
CA LEU A 55 11.78 -21.71 16.07
C LEU A 55 12.02 -23.22 16.25
N GLU A 56 12.78 -23.82 15.34
CA GLU A 56 13.16 -25.23 15.42
C GLU A 56 13.83 -25.54 16.77
N ASP A 57 13.39 -26.63 17.41
CA ASP A 57 13.76 -27.06 18.77
C ASP A 57 13.41 -26.09 19.92
N GLY A 58 12.69 -24.99 19.62
CA GLY A 58 12.20 -24.03 20.58
C GLY A 58 10.89 -24.44 21.26
N THR A 59 10.54 -23.74 22.33
CA THR A 59 9.27 -23.89 23.05
C THR A 59 8.66 -22.52 23.32
N LEU A 60 7.35 -22.40 23.16
CA LEU A 60 6.62 -21.22 23.59
C LEU A 60 6.36 -21.28 25.10
N SER A 61 6.37 -20.12 25.76
CA SER A 61 5.86 -20.01 27.13
C SER A 61 4.37 -20.33 27.16
N ALA A 62 3.94 -21.29 27.98
CA ALA A 62 2.52 -21.56 28.16
C ALA A 62 1.86 -20.40 28.93
N PRO A 63 0.65 -19.94 28.57
CA PRO A 63 -0.30 -20.56 27.64
C PRO A 63 -0.24 -20.04 26.18
N LEU A 64 0.88 -19.45 25.75
CA LEU A 64 0.98 -18.88 24.41
C LEU A 64 0.88 -19.97 23.33
N VAL A 65 0.06 -19.67 22.32
CA VAL A 65 -0.18 -20.51 21.15
C VAL A 65 0.44 -19.85 19.91
N ALA A 66 1.17 -20.64 19.11
CA ALA A 66 1.81 -20.18 17.90
C ALA A 66 0.79 -19.63 16.89
N GLY A 67 1.13 -18.51 16.22
CA GLY A 67 0.28 -17.89 15.21
C GLY A 67 -0.97 -17.19 15.76
N THR A 68 -1.10 -17.07 17.09
CA THR A 68 -2.14 -16.25 17.73
C THR A 68 -1.62 -14.82 17.89
N THR A 69 -2.47 -13.83 17.59
CA THR A 69 -2.19 -12.42 17.83
C THR A 69 -2.31 -12.12 19.32
N TYR A 70 -1.26 -11.52 19.88
CA TYR A 70 -1.20 -10.97 21.23
C TYR A 70 -0.92 -9.48 21.16
N TYR A 71 -1.07 -8.79 22.29
CA TYR A 71 -0.84 -7.37 22.42
C TYR A 71 0.34 -7.12 23.35
N ALA A 72 1.33 -6.34 22.92
CA ALA A 72 2.46 -5.99 23.75
C ALA A 72 2.03 -5.05 24.88
N ILE A 73 2.59 -5.25 26.07
CA ILE A 73 2.54 -4.29 27.19
C ILE A 73 3.97 -3.83 27.41
N ARG A 74 4.27 -2.59 27.03
CA ARG A 74 5.63 -2.05 27.15
C ARG A 74 6.00 -1.85 28.61
N LEU A 75 7.12 -2.43 29.04
CA LEU A 75 7.69 -2.21 30.38
C LEU A 75 8.91 -1.28 30.31
N THR A 76 9.81 -1.52 29.36
CA THR A 76 10.97 -0.68 29.08
C THR A 76 11.24 -0.61 27.56
N ALA A 77 12.42 -0.17 27.13
CA ALA A 77 12.85 -0.26 25.73
C ALA A 77 13.26 -1.68 25.31
N ASP A 78 13.58 -2.54 26.29
CA ASP A 78 14.13 -3.88 26.08
C ASP A 78 13.24 -4.99 26.63
N THR A 79 12.16 -4.63 27.33
CA THR A 79 11.29 -5.59 28.02
C THR A 79 9.82 -5.23 27.88
N PHE A 80 9.01 -6.28 27.75
CA PHE A 80 7.57 -6.18 27.59
C PHE A 80 6.88 -7.45 28.11
N SER A 81 5.58 -7.36 28.35
CA SER A 81 4.69 -8.49 28.61
C SER A 81 3.70 -8.65 27.45
N LEU A 82 2.93 -9.73 27.44
CA LEU A 82 1.91 -9.98 26.43
C LEU A 82 0.51 -10.01 27.06
N ALA A 83 -0.50 -9.54 26.33
CA ALA A 83 -1.91 -9.61 26.66
C ALA A 83 -2.70 -10.34 25.57
N THR A 84 -3.86 -10.92 25.93
CA THR A 84 -4.76 -11.60 24.98
C THR A 84 -5.71 -10.65 24.24
N ALA A 85 -5.79 -9.39 24.66
CA ALA A 85 -6.65 -8.37 24.08
C ALA A 85 -5.99 -6.98 24.23
N ALA A 86 -6.36 -6.06 23.34
CA ALA A 86 -5.99 -4.65 23.45
C ALA A 86 -6.48 -4.06 24.78
N ALA A 87 -5.65 -3.22 25.40
CA ALA A 87 -5.81 -2.70 26.75
C ALA A 87 -6.03 -3.79 27.83
N GLY A 88 -5.57 -5.01 27.54
CA GLY A 88 -5.68 -6.16 28.43
C GLY A 88 -4.65 -6.17 29.55
N SER A 89 -4.81 -7.10 30.48
CA SER A 89 -3.80 -7.39 31.50
C SER A 89 -2.74 -8.36 30.97
N ALA A 90 -1.55 -8.32 31.58
CA ALA A 90 -0.48 -9.26 31.26
C ALA A 90 -0.94 -10.71 31.48
N ILE A 91 -0.59 -11.58 30.53
CA ILE A 91 -0.79 -13.02 30.59
C ILE A 91 0.10 -13.59 31.69
N ASP A 92 -0.47 -14.47 32.50
CA ASP A 92 0.29 -15.28 33.44
C ASP A 92 0.93 -16.46 32.73
N LEU A 93 2.25 -16.41 32.59
CA LEU A 93 3.06 -17.43 31.97
C LEU A 93 3.37 -18.52 33.00
N THR A 94 3.22 -19.78 32.61
CA THR A 94 3.40 -20.94 33.49
C THR A 94 4.67 -21.73 33.18
N THR A 95 5.23 -21.55 31.98
CA THR A 95 6.51 -22.14 31.58
C THR A 95 7.38 -21.11 30.89
N ASN A 96 8.70 -21.24 31.03
CA ASN A 96 9.63 -20.44 30.24
C ASN A 96 9.59 -20.91 28.79
N GLY A 97 9.75 -19.97 27.86
CA GLY A 97 9.96 -20.27 26.45
C GLY A 97 11.44 -20.31 26.10
N THR A 98 11.77 -21.11 25.09
CA THR A 98 13.12 -21.23 24.52
C THR A 98 13.06 -20.91 23.03
N THR A 99 14.00 -20.09 22.56
CA THR A 99 14.11 -19.74 21.12
C THR A 99 12.76 -19.27 20.55
N MET A 100 12.11 -18.37 21.30
CA MET A 100 10.85 -17.76 20.90
C MET A 100 11.10 -16.70 19.84
N TRP A 101 10.28 -16.70 18.80
CA TRP A 101 10.30 -15.72 17.74
C TRP A 101 9.06 -14.85 17.80
N ILE A 102 9.27 -13.54 17.75
CA ILE A 102 8.20 -12.55 17.74
C ILE A 102 8.27 -11.76 16.45
N SER A 103 7.14 -11.61 15.79
CA SER A 103 6.98 -10.82 14.57
C SER A 103 5.75 -9.94 14.68
N THR A 104 5.74 -8.82 13.98
CA THR A 104 4.55 -7.98 13.84
C THR A 104 3.83 -8.31 12.53
N GLU A 105 2.50 -8.19 12.51
CA GLU A 105 1.80 -8.27 11.23
C GLU A 105 2.13 -7.02 10.38
N LEU A 106 2.33 -7.22 9.08
CA LEU A 106 2.55 -6.10 8.17
C LEU A 106 1.26 -5.26 8.07
N PRO A 107 1.34 -3.93 8.17
CA PRO A 107 0.15 -3.07 8.24
C PRO A 107 -0.44 -2.82 6.83
N PHE A 108 -1.07 -3.85 6.24
CA PHE A 108 -1.60 -3.76 4.87
C PHE A 108 -2.62 -2.64 4.71
N ASP A 109 -3.58 -2.55 5.63
CA ASP A 109 -4.70 -1.61 5.53
C ASP A 109 -4.24 -0.16 5.75
N ASP A 110 -3.38 0.09 6.74
CA ASP A 110 -2.84 1.43 6.99
C ASP A 110 -1.98 1.93 5.84
N VAL A 111 -1.17 1.05 5.24
CA VAL A 111 -0.33 1.41 4.09
C VAL A 111 -1.19 1.71 2.87
N LEU A 112 -2.25 0.94 2.61
CA LEU A 112 -3.20 1.20 1.54
C LEU A 112 -3.95 2.52 1.76
N GLU A 113 -4.41 2.80 2.98
CA GLU A 113 -5.07 4.07 3.33
C GLU A 113 -4.10 5.26 3.16
N PHE A 114 -2.87 5.11 3.66
CA PHE A 114 -1.82 6.13 3.53
C PHE A 114 -1.58 6.50 2.07
N TYR A 115 -1.38 5.52 1.19
CA TYR A 115 -1.11 5.81 -0.22
C TYR A 115 -2.35 6.28 -1.00
N SER A 116 -3.56 5.92 -0.56
CA SER A 116 -4.78 6.49 -1.12
C SER A 116 -4.85 8.00 -0.85
N ARG A 117 -4.60 8.40 0.40
CA ARG A 117 -4.51 9.82 0.79
C ARG A 117 -3.31 10.54 0.19
N PHE A 118 -2.22 9.83 -0.04
CA PHE A 118 -1.07 10.38 -0.73
C PHE A 118 -1.45 10.75 -2.17
N VAL A 119 -2.09 9.85 -2.91
CA VAL A 119 -2.52 10.10 -4.30
C VAL A 119 -3.49 11.28 -4.39
N ASP A 120 -4.40 11.44 -3.43
CA ASP A 120 -5.31 12.59 -3.35
C ASP A 120 -4.62 13.94 -3.48
N ALA A 121 -3.44 14.10 -2.85
CA ALA A 121 -2.66 15.33 -2.93
C ALA A 121 -2.13 15.64 -4.34
N PHE A 122 -2.06 14.64 -5.23
CA PHE A 122 -1.57 14.77 -6.61
C PHE A 122 -2.68 14.84 -7.66
N ILE A 123 -3.96 14.79 -7.26
CA ILE A 123 -5.11 14.92 -8.16
C ILE A 123 -6.01 16.12 -7.79
N PRO A 124 -5.46 17.34 -7.58
CA PRO A 124 -6.23 18.49 -7.09
C PRO A 124 -7.34 18.94 -8.06
N ALA A 125 -7.26 18.54 -9.32
CA ALA A 125 -8.26 18.83 -10.35
C ALA A 125 -9.50 17.91 -10.29
N HIS A 126 -9.48 16.86 -9.47
CA HIS A 126 -10.56 15.89 -9.34
C HIS A 126 -11.30 16.11 -8.01
N LEU A 127 -12.58 15.74 -7.97
CA LEU A 127 -13.33 15.71 -6.70
C LEU A 127 -12.78 14.58 -5.84
N VAL A 128 -12.12 14.95 -4.75
CA VAL A 128 -11.48 14.06 -3.79
C VAL A 128 -12.29 14.06 -2.49
N PRO A 129 -12.51 12.90 -1.83
CA PRO A 129 -12.11 11.55 -2.27
C PRO A 129 -12.85 11.07 -3.51
N LEU A 130 -12.16 10.25 -4.32
CA LEU A 130 -12.76 9.65 -5.52
C LEU A 130 -13.90 8.72 -5.12
N GLU A 131 -15.05 8.87 -5.78
CA GLU A 131 -16.19 7.98 -5.57
C GLU A 131 -15.92 6.61 -6.23
N SER A 132 -16.51 5.56 -5.65
CA SER A 132 -16.45 4.22 -6.22
C SER A 132 -17.35 4.12 -7.47
N PRO A 133 -16.92 3.47 -8.57
CA PRO A 133 -15.65 2.74 -8.73
C PRO A 133 -14.47 3.67 -9.06
N CYS A 134 -13.36 3.49 -8.33
CA CYS A 134 -12.14 4.26 -8.58
C CYS A 134 -11.48 3.85 -9.92
N PRO A 135 -10.92 4.82 -10.67
CA PRO A 135 -10.12 4.57 -11.87
C PRO A 135 -9.05 3.48 -11.67
N VAL A 136 -8.97 2.51 -12.59
CA VAL A 136 -8.03 1.37 -12.48
C VAL A 136 -6.59 1.85 -12.40
N THR A 137 -6.26 2.95 -13.06
CA THR A 137 -4.92 3.55 -12.97
C THR A 137 -4.57 4.06 -11.57
N VAL A 138 -5.55 4.60 -10.84
CA VAL A 138 -5.37 5.01 -9.42
C VAL A 138 -5.24 3.78 -8.54
N VAL A 139 -6.10 2.77 -8.73
CA VAL A 139 -6.05 1.51 -7.97
C VAL A 139 -4.68 0.83 -8.12
N ALA A 140 -4.19 0.70 -9.36
CA ALA A 140 -2.89 0.08 -9.64
C ALA A 140 -1.74 0.86 -9.00
N LEU A 141 -1.74 2.20 -9.12
CA LEU A 141 -0.69 3.04 -8.53
C LEU A 141 -0.65 2.93 -7.00
N VAL A 142 -1.80 3.01 -6.33
CA VAL A 142 -1.88 2.85 -4.86
C VAL A 142 -1.39 1.45 -4.46
N ALA A 143 -1.81 0.41 -5.18
CA ALA A 143 -1.38 -0.96 -4.95
C ALA A 143 0.14 -1.15 -5.11
N GLU A 144 0.75 -0.56 -6.14
CA GLU A 144 2.19 -0.63 -6.40
C GLU A 144 3.01 0.11 -5.32
N LEU A 145 2.63 1.34 -4.96
CA LEU A 145 3.29 2.10 -3.91
C LEU A 145 3.16 1.42 -2.54
N ALA A 146 1.99 0.89 -2.23
CA ALA A 146 1.74 0.13 -1.01
C ALA A 146 2.58 -1.16 -0.98
N ALA A 147 2.61 -1.91 -2.08
CA ALA A 147 3.42 -3.13 -2.19
C ALA A 147 4.89 -2.85 -1.94
N LYS A 148 5.41 -1.75 -2.51
CA LYS A 148 6.80 -1.35 -2.27
C LYS A 148 7.06 -1.04 -0.80
N LYS A 149 6.20 -0.25 -0.16
CA LYS A 149 6.36 0.08 1.28
C LYS A 149 6.30 -1.18 2.14
N LEU A 150 5.40 -2.11 1.85
CA LEU A 150 5.31 -3.38 2.57
C LEU A 150 6.54 -4.27 2.35
N GLN A 151 7.11 -4.29 1.13
CA GLN A 151 8.39 -4.98 0.88
C GLN A 151 9.54 -4.38 1.70
N LEU A 152 9.62 -3.05 1.79
CA LEU A 152 10.60 -2.37 2.65
C LEU A 152 10.40 -2.70 4.14
N LEU A 153 9.15 -2.75 4.60
CA LEU A 153 8.82 -3.16 5.98
C LEU A 153 9.10 -4.63 6.22
N ALA A 154 9.07 -5.46 5.17
CA ALA A 154 9.38 -6.88 5.18
C ALA A 154 10.87 -7.18 4.89
N GLY A 155 11.75 -6.18 4.92
CA GLY A 155 13.19 -6.35 4.65
C GLY A 155 13.55 -6.77 3.22
N VAL A 156 12.59 -6.85 2.30
CA VAL A 156 12.79 -7.27 0.91
C VAL A 156 13.18 -6.04 0.06
N SER A 157 14.35 -6.09 -0.58
CA SER A 157 14.81 -5.06 -1.52
C SER A 157 15.00 -5.65 -2.92
N SER A 158 14.57 -4.93 -3.97
CA SER A 158 14.68 -5.37 -5.37
C SER A 158 14.89 -4.21 -6.35
N VAL A 159 15.67 -4.43 -7.42
CA VAL A 159 15.89 -3.44 -8.51
C VAL A 159 14.60 -3.11 -9.25
N VAL A 160 13.69 -4.07 -9.38
CA VAL A 160 12.39 -3.90 -10.05
C VAL A 160 11.52 -2.86 -9.31
N MET A 161 11.67 -2.73 -7.98
CA MET A 161 10.98 -1.70 -7.20
C MET A 161 11.37 -0.30 -7.66
N THR A 162 12.66 -0.06 -7.88
CA THR A 162 13.19 1.24 -8.31
C THR A 162 12.59 1.70 -9.65
N GLU A 163 12.38 0.78 -10.59
CA GLU A 163 11.77 1.10 -11.89
C GLU A 163 10.28 1.43 -11.75
N LEU A 164 9.55 0.66 -10.96
CA LEU A 164 8.13 0.91 -10.66
C LEU A 164 7.94 2.26 -9.95
N GLU A 165 8.84 2.63 -9.05
CA GLU A 165 8.83 3.94 -8.39
C GLU A 165 8.99 5.10 -9.36
N LEU A 166 9.92 4.96 -10.30
CA LEU A 166 10.17 6.00 -11.29
C LEU A 166 8.95 6.19 -12.18
N ALA A 167 8.31 5.08 -12.60
CA ALA A 167 7.07 5.11 -13.35
C ALA A 167 5.91 5.73 -12.55
N ALA A 168 5.76 5.31 -11.29
CA ALA A 168 4.74 5.83 -10.38
C ALA A 168 4.90 7.35 -10.14
N LYS A 169 6.14 7.80 -9.91
CA LYS A 169 6.47 9.23 -9.77
C LYS A 169 6.15 10.02 -11.03
N ALA A 170 6.53 9.50 -12.20
CA ALA A 170 6.23 10.15 -13.48
C ALA A 170 4.71 10.27 -13.70
N GLN A 171 3.93 9.28 -13.28
CA GLN A 171 2.47 9.32 -13.36
C GLN A 171 1.86 10.36 -12.41
N LEU A 172 2.31 10.42 -11.16
CA LEU A 172 1.88 11.43 -10.19
C LEU A 172 2.20 12.86 -10.65
N GLU A 173 3.38 13.09 -11.24
CA GLU A 173 3.76 14.39 -11.80
C GLU A 173 2.85 14.82 -12.95
N ARG A 174 2.32 13.88 -13.74
CA ARG A 174 1.36 14.18 -14.81
C ARG A 174 0.02 14.59 -14.22
N TRP A 175 -0.46 13.89 -13.20
CA TRP A 175 -1.73 14.23 -12.55
C TRP A 175 -1.67 15.55 -11.78
N ALA A 176 -0.53 15.85 -11.14
CA ALA A 176 -0.31 17.13 -10.48
C ALA A 176 -0.35 18.32 -11.45
N LYS A 177 -0.03 18.10 -12.73
CA LYS A 177 -0.17 19.09 -13.82
C LYS A 177 -1.59 19.22 -14.37
N GLY A 178 -2.57 18.54 -13.76
CA GLY A 178 -3.98 18.59 -14.17
C GLY A 178 -4.33 17.73 -15.38
N LEU A 179 -3.45 16.80 -15.80
CA LEU A 179 -3.80 15.86 -16.86
C LEU A 179 -4.87 14.87 -16.37
N PRO A 180 -5.81 14.46 -17.24
CA PRO A 180 -6.89 13.57 -16.86
C PRO A 180 -6.38 12.17 -16.49
N LEU A 181 -7.08 11.51 -15.57
CA LEU A 181 -6.91 10.09 -15.27
C LEU A 181 -7.26 9.29 -16.54
N ARG A 182 -6.27 8.65 -17.16
CA ARG A 182 -6.46 7.85 -18.38
C ARG A 182 -6.61 6.39 -18.02
N ASP A 183 -7.83 5.91 -17.80
CA ASP A 183 -8.08 4.48 -17.78
C ASP A 183 -8.02 3.94 -19.22
N ALA A 184 -7.40 2.78 -19.43
CA ALA A 184 -7.13 2.19 -20.74
C ALA A 184 -8.38 1.77 -21.56
N ALA A 185 -9.55 2.38 -21.30
CA ALA A 185 -10.75 2.27 -22.12
C ALA A 185 -11.44 3.64 -22.24
N VAL A 186 -10.75 4.62 -22.84
CA VAL A 186 -11.43 5.79 -23.43
C VAL A 186 -11.26 5.73 -24.94
N THR A 187 -12.07 4.90 -25.58
CA THR A 187 -12.45 5.08 -26.99
C THR A 187 -13.69 5.96 -27.09
N THR A 188 -13.78 7.05 -26.35
CA THR A 188 -14.69 8.16 -26.69
C THR A 188 -14.14 9.46 -26.12
N SER A 189 -13.74 10.35 -27.02
CA SER A 189 -13.32 11.72 -26.76
C SER A 189 -14.36 12.47 -25.93
N ALA A 190 -14.16 12.55 -24.62
CA ALA A 190 -14.92 13.46 -23.75
C ALA A 190 -14.10 14.73 -23.54
N SER A 191 -14.15 15.63 -24.53
CA SER A 191 -13.78 17.04 -24.36
C SER A 191 -14.76 17.89 -25.16
N LYS A 192 -15.85 18.28 -24.50
CA LYS A 192 -16.83 19.30 -24.91
C LYS A 192 -16.93 20.22 -23.69
N ALA A 193 -16.73 21.54 -23.72
CA ALA A 193 -16.56 22.50 -24.79
C ALA A 193 -15.77 23.71 -24.28
N ILE A 194 -14.93 24.31 -25.12
CA ILE A 194 -14.68 25.75 -25.07
C ILE A 194 -15.29 26.31 -26.35
N SER A 195 -16.45 26.95 -26.21
CA SER A 195 -17.06 27.72 -27.27
C SER A 195 -16.28 29.02 -27.42
N SER A 196 -15.35 29.08 -28.36
CA SER A 196 -14.88 30.34 -28.93
C SER A 196 -15.25 30.34 -30.41
N THR A 197 -16.29 31.11 -30.72
CA THR A 197 -16.75 31.49 -32.06
C THR A 197 -15.58 31.88 -32.96
N LEU A 198 -15.22 31.02 -33.91
CA LEU A 198 -14.45 31.42 -35.07
C LEU A 198 -15.40 32.12 -36.03
N SER A 199 -15.38 33.45 -35.99
CA SER A 199 -15.91 34.28 -37.08
C SER A 199 -15.24 33.83 -38.38
N SER A 200 -16.00 33.30 -39.32
CA SER A 200 -15.55 33.03 -40.67
C SER A 200 -15.21 34.35 -41.35
N VAL A 201 -13.95 34.76 -41.29
CA VAL A 201 -13.41 35.74 -42.24
C VAL A 201 -13.39 35.05 -43.59
N ALA A 202 -14.29 35.48 -44.48
CA ALA A 202 -14.24 35.11 -45.88
C ALA A 202 -12.88 35.57 -46.46
N ASP A 203 -12.10 34.66 -47.03
CA ASP A 203 -10.92 34.99 -47.80
C ASP A 203 -11.35 35.67 -49.11
N PRO A 204 -10.96 36.92 -49.39
CA PRO A 204 -11.40 37.65 -50.58
C PRO A 204 -10.71 37.17 -51.87
N ARG A 205 -9.84 36.16 -51.81
CA ARG A 205 -9.07 35.69 -52.97
C ARG A 205 -9.70 34.45 -53.60
N GLY A 206 -10.88 34.62 -54.18
CA GLY A 206 -11.69 33.57 -54.81
C GLY A 206 -10.92 32.62 -55.73
N TRP A 207 -10.62 31.42 -55.24
CA TRP A 207 -10.09 30.32 -56.03
C TRP A 207 -11.07 29.16 -55.98
N HIS A 208 -11.84 29.01 -57.07
CA HIS A 208 -12.57 27.80 -57.40
C HIS A 208 -11.97 27.23 -58.68
N THR A 209 -11.51 25.99 -58.65
CA THR A 209 -11.22 25.16 -59.83
C THR A 209 -11.56 23.71 -59.46
N SER A 210 -12.76 23.25 -59.80
CA SER A 210 -13.19 22.64 -61.08
C SER A 210 -12.87 21.16 -61.17
N THR A 211 -13.94 20.38 -61.09
CA THR A 211 -14.09 18.93 -61.21
C THR A 211 -13.43 18.37 -62.47
N GLY A 212 -12.62 17.32 -62.30
CA GLY A 212 -12.10 16.51 -63.40
C GLY A 212 -13.15 15.57 -63.98
N GLY A 213 -13.11 15.39 -65.30
CA GLY A 213 -13.91 14.41 -66.03
C GLY A 213 -13.48 14.39 -67.49
N GLY A 214 -12.49 13.55 -67.81
CA GLY A 214 -12.03 13.32 -69.18
C GLY A 214 -12.91 12.32 -69.92
N SER A 215 -12.90 12.40 -71.26
CA SER A 215 -12.82 11.25 -72.19
C SER A 215 -12.61 11.78 -73.63
N ILE A 216 -11.53 11.29 -74.24
CA ILE A 216 -11.13 11.33 -75.67
C ILE A 216 -11.75 10.06 -76.34
N PRO A 217 -11.89 9.91 -77.68
CA PRO A 217 -11.43 10.72 -78.82
C PRO A 217 -12.50 11.39 -79.68
#